data_AF-A0A1X7UQD7-F1
#
_entry.id   AF-A0A1X7UQD7-F1
#
_cell.length_a   1.000
_cell.length_b   1.000
_cell.length_c   1.000
_cell.angle_alpha   90.00
_cell.angle_beta   90.00
_cell.angle_gamma   90.00
#
_symmetry.space_group_name_H-M   'P 1'
#
loop_
_entity.id
_entity.type
_entity.pdbx_description
1 polymer ?
#
loop_
_entity_poly.entity_id
_entity_poly.type
_entity_poly.pdbx_seq_one_letter_code
_entity_poly.pdbx_strand_id
1 'polypeptide(L)'
;MYSLTKKTADLSNLQEATCSEHRKPLELFCETCDAVICVTCQVRNHRYHEYDLITDSYTKHCQKLRECLSPVEGKKRALKKVLSALAEREGEIRERGEGVLEEIHEMVEEMIAVLRQSERKLAEQAKRVTDDKLKVLSEQIESAEMSFSVLEDVEDYVEQSLKTGNPQQVLRSKKQMMERISEVTAVINVEELYPKEKGDFVFCKDMKSLHHIGDIVTYSSTALHQCSVKKIDVITPAGKTVSFSLSMEAPDSCLLCVPLSALRCSVIPVGKGNQPIHTIVTTTSTDPGVYRIQCYPSTSGAHTHHSSTYYN
;
A
#
# COMPACT_ATOMS: atom_id res chain seq x y z
N MET A 1 -36.67 23.00 34.89
CA MET A 1 -37.35 23.79 35.94
C MET A 1 -37.36 25.26 35.53
N TYR A 2 -38.43 25.75 34.89
CA TYR A 2 -38.62 27.19 34.68
C TYR A 2 -39.94 27.60 35.34
N SER A 3 -39.82 28.38 36.41
CA SER A 3 -40.93 28.87 37.24
C SER A 3 -41.92 29.71 36.42
N LEU A 4 -43.18 29.30 36.45
CA LEU A 4 -44.35 30.11 36.10
C LEU A 4 -44.69 31.01 37.29
N THR A 5 -44.19 32.25 37.31
CA THR A 5 -44.71 33.28 38.21
C THR A 5 -45.80 34.07 37.49
N LYS A 6 -47.06 33.75 37.83
CA LYS A 6 -48.21 34.62 37.61
C LYS A 6 -47.92 35.96 38.29
N LYS A 7 -47.64 37.01 37.50
CA LYS A 7 -47.56 38.38 38.00
C LYS A 7 -48.90 39.03 37.72
N THR A 8 -49.75 39.11 38.74
CA THR A 8 -50.90 40.02 38.76
C THR A 8 -50.38 41.43 38.53
N ALA A 9 -50.92 42.10 37.51
CA ALA A 9 -50.55 43.47 37.17
C ALA A 9 -51.06 44.41 38.28
N ASP A 10 -50.13 44.87 39.09
CA ASP A 10 -50.31 45.95 40.04
C ASP A 10 -50.33 47.26 39.24
N LEU A 11 -51.51 47.89 39.11
CA LEU A 11 -51.75 49.14 38.36
C LEU A 11 -51.38 50.40 39.17
N SER A 12 -50.62 50.27 40.25
CA SER A 12 -50.42 51.34 41.25
C SER A 12 -49.21 52.26 41.02
N ASN A 13 -48.69 52.36 39.78
CA ASN A 13 -47.64 53.34 39.45
C ASN A 13 -47.76 53.83 37.99
N LEU A 14 -48.83 54.56 37.67
CA LEU A 14 -48.86 55.44 36.51
C LEU A 14 -48.23 56.77 36.92
N GLN A 15 -46.99 56.99 36.52
CA GLN A 15 -46.50 58.35 36.33
C GLN A 15 -47.38 58.94 35.21
N GLU A 16 -48.38 59.76 35.56
CA GLU A 16 -49.36 60.27 34.59
C GLU A 16 -48.64 60.96 33.43
N ALA A 17 -48.62 60.32 32.27
CA ALA A 17 -47.97 60.87 31.09
C ALA A 17 -48.71 62.15 30.69
N THR A 18 -47.96 63.25 30.52
CA THR A 18 -48.52 64.55 30.17
C THR A 18 -48.26 64.89 28.71
N CYS A 19 -49.24 65.52 28.07
CA CYS A 19 -49.14 66.03 26.72
C CYS A 19 -48.04 67.09 26.63
N SER A 20 -47.11 66.94 25.69
CA SER A 20 -45.99 67.87 25.48
C SER A 20 -46.46 69.30 25.19
N GLU A 21 -47.51 69.44 24.37
CA GLU A 21 -48.00 70.74 23.89
C GLU A 21 -48.89 71.45 24.91
N HIS A 22 -49.76 70.69 25.60
CA HIS A 22 -50.81 71.28 26.42
C HIS A 22 -50.56 71.13 27.92
N ARG A 23 -49.52 70.38 28.33
CA ARG A 23 -49.17 70.09 29.73
C ARG A 23 -50.36 69.54 30.54
N LYS A 24 -51.24 68.80 29.86
CA LYS A 24 -52.42 68.13 30.43
C LYS A 24 -52.24 66.61 30.41
N PRO A 25 -52.91 65.86 31.30
CA PRO A 25 -52.90 64.41 31.29
C PRO A 25 -53.29 63.82 29.92
N LEU A 26 -52.63 62.73 29.53
CA LEU A 26 -52.98 61.92 28.37
C LEU A 26 -54.01 60.87 28.80
N GLU A 27 -55.27 61.07 28.41
CA GLU A 27 -56.41 60.28 28.91
C GLU A 27 -57.19 59.57 27.78
N LEU A 28 -56.92 59.94 26.52
CA LEU A 28 -57.62 59.42 25.34
C LEU A 28 -56.63 58.72 24.41
N PHE A 29 -57.07 57.65 23.75
CA PHE A 29 -56.34 57.02 22.65
C PHE A 29 -57.09 57.29 21.34
N CYS A 30 -56.43 57.92 20.39
CA CYS A 30 -56.97 58.20 19.07
C CYS A 30 -56.73 57.02 18.14
N GLU A 31 -57.78 56.25 17.84
CA GLU A 31 -57.75 55.07 16.97
C GLU A 31 -57.32 55.40 15.53
N THR A 32 -57.68 56.59 15.03
CA THR A 32 -57.27 57.03 13.68
C THR A 32 -55.77 57.35 13.58
N CYS A 33 -55.15 57.82 14.66
CA CYS A 33 -53.75 58.23 14.67
C CYS A 33 -52.80 57.23 15.36
N ASP A 34 -53.34 56.17 15.98
CA ASP A 34 -52.59 55.23 16.83
C ASP A 34 -51.75 55.96 17.90
N ALA A 35 -52.37 56.95 18.57
CA ALA A 35 -51.66 57.88 19.44
C ALA A 35 -52.45 58.20 20.72
N VAL A 36 -51.73 58.32 21.84
CA VAL A 36 -52.28 58.79 23.11
C VAL A 36 -52.33 60.32 23.10
N ILE A 37 -53.49 60.91 23.40
CA ILE A 37 -53.75 62.35 23.32
C ILE A 37 -54.44 62.88 24.60
N CYS A 38 -54.35 64.19 24.83
CA CYS A 38 -55.12 64.86 25.88
C CYS A 38 -56.44 65.44 25.31
N VAL A 39 -57.36 65.83 26.20
CA VAL A 39 -58.65 66.44 25.83
C VAL A 39 -58.51 67.71 24.98
N THR A 40 -57.42 68.48 25.13
CA THR A 40 -57.19 69.65 24.26
C THR A 40 -56.81 69.24 22.83
N CYS A 41 -56.02 68.18 22.67
CA CYS A 41 -55.66 67.65 21.35
C CYS A 41 -56.88 67.13 20.59
N GLN A 42 -57.81 66.48 21.30
CA GLN A 42 -59.10 66.00 20.77
C GLN A 42 -59.85 67.13 20.04
N VAL A 43 -59.98 68.30 20.67
CA VAL A 43 -60.75 69.43 20.10
C VAL A 43 -59.99 70.15 18.98
N ARG A 44 -58.66 70.22 19.06
CA ARG A 44 -57.84 70.99 18.11
C ARG A 44 -57.43 70.17 16.88
N ASN A 45 -56.65 69.12 17.10
CA ASN A 45 -55.93 68.40 16.04
C ASN A 45 -56.62 67.09 15.64
N HIS A 46 -57.46 66.52 16.52
CA HIS A 46 -58.10 65.21 16.32
C HIS A 46 -59.64 65.32 16.27
N ARG A 47 -60.18 66.49 15.87
CA ARG A 47 -61.61 66.84 15.98
C ARG A 47 -62.55 65.84 15.30
N TYR A 48 -62.11 65.22 14.22
CA TYR A 48 -62.90 64.29 13.40
C TYR A 48 -62.36 62.87 13.41
N HIS A 49 -61.44 62.56 14.34
CA HIS A 49 -60.87 61.23 14.47
C HIS A 49 -61.67 60.41 15.49
N GLU A 50 -61.60 59.10 15.35
CA GLU A 50 -62.13 58.17 16.34
C GLU A 50 -61.17 58.11 17.54
N TYR A 51 -61.71 58.17 18.75
CA TYR A 51 -60.95 58.06 20.00
C TYR A 51 -61.82 57.48 21.10
N ASP A 52 -61.17 56.79 22.03
CA ASP A 52 -61.77 56.22 23.24
C ASP A 52 -60.94 56.62 24.46
N LEU A 53 -61.52 56.54 25.67
CA LEU A 53 -60.73 56.61 26.91
C LEU A 53 -59.69 55.49 26.91
N ILE A 54 -58.48 55.80 27.39
CA ILE A 54 -57.40 54.80 27.48
C ILE A 54 -57.86 53.61 28.32
N THR A 55 -58.56 53.85 29.43
CA THR A 55 -59.10 52.78 30.30
C THR A 55 -60.00 51.81 29.55
N ASP A 56 -60.73 52.32 28.57
CA ASP A 56 -61.77 51.59 27.85
C ASP A 56 -61.17 50.82 26.65
N SER A 57 -60.16 51.39 25.98
CA SER A 57 -59.49 50.78 24.82
C SER A 57 -58.25 49.96 25.16
N TYR A 58 -57.62 50.18 26.33
CA TYR A 58 -56.36 49.52 26.71
C TYR A 58 -56.45 48.00 26.63
N THR A 59 -57.50 47.41 27.20
CA THR A 59 -57.68 45.95 27.20
C THR A 59 -57.80 45.39 25.78
N LYS A 60 -58.54 46.07 24.89
CA LYS A 60 -58.72 45.72 23.48
C LYS A 60 -57.38 45.74 22.73
N HIS A 61 -56.58 46.80 22.90
CA HIS A 61 -55.27 46.91 22.23
C HIS A 61 -54.22 45.95 22.80
N CYS A 62 -54.18 45.74 24.12
CA CYS A 62 -53.35 44.70 24.72
C CYS A 62 -53.70 43.30 24.20
N GLN A 63 -54.98 43.03 23.96
CA GLN A 63 -55.41 41.76 23.38
C GLN A 63 -54.93 41.60 21.93
N LYS A 64 -55.11 42.63 21.08
CA LYS A 64 -54.56 42.64 19.71
C LYS A 64 -53.05 42.41 19.68
N LEU A 65 -52.31 43.08 20.56
CA LEU A 65 -50.85 42.89 20.68
C LEU A 65 -50.49 41.45 21.07
N ARG A 66 -51.25 40.82 21.98
CA ARG A 66 -51.07 39.40 22.31
C ARG A 66 -51.34 38.49 21.13
N GLU A 67 -52.38 38.75 20.35
CA GLU A 67 -52.68 37.98 19.13
C GLU A 67 -51.55 38.10 18.10
N CYS A 68 -50.99 39.29 17.94
CA CYS A 68 -49.83 39.55 17.09
C CYS A 68 -48.54 38.83 17.54
N LEU A 69 -48.46 38.32 18.79
CA LEU A 69 -47.32 37.51 19.25
C LEU A 69 -47.39 36.05 18.81
N SER A 70 -48.57 35.54 18.43
CA SER A 70 -48.74 34.13 18.03
C SER A 70 -47.78 33.70 16.88
N PRO A 71 -47.62 34.49 15.79
CA PRO A 71 -46.63 34.19 14.75
C PRO A 71 -45.17 34.20 15.25
N VAL A 72 -44.84 35.07 16.22
CA VAL A 72 -43.49 35.15 16.81
C VAL A 72 -43.18 33.88 17.59
N GLU A 73 -44.13 33.39 18.39
CA GLU A 73 -43.98 32.12 19.10
C GLU A 73 -43.85 30.94 18.15
N GLY A 74 -44.60 30.95 17.04
CA GLY A 74 -44.48 29.97 15.95
C GLY A 74 -43.07 29.94 15.37
N LYS A 75 -42.52 31.10 14.99
CA LYS A 75 -41.15 31.23 14.49
C LYS A 75 -40.11 30.79 15.53
N LYS A 76 -40.29 31.14 16.80
CA LYS A 76 -39.39 30.70 17.89
C LYS A 76 -39.37 29.18 18.03
N ARG A 77 -40.52 28.52 17.95
CA ARG A 77 -40.60 27.04 17.97
C ARG A 77 -39.93 26.42 16.74
N ALA A 78 -40.15 26.98 15.55
CA ALA A 78 -39.51 26.50 14.33
C ALA A 78 -37.98 26.64 14.38
N LEU A 79 -37.47 27.80 14.80
CA LEU A 79 -36.02 28.04 14.94
C LEU A 79 -35.37 27.10 15.96
N LYS A 80 -36.05 26.78 17.07
CA LYS A 80 -35.54 25.78 18.02
C LYS A 80 -35.32 24.42 17.35
N LYS A 81 -36.26 23.97 16.51
CA LYS A 81 -36.10 22.70 15.76
C LYS A 81 -34.95 22.77 14.77
N VAL A 82 -34.83 23.89 14.05
CA VAL A 82 -33.72 24.11 13.10
C VAL A 82 -32.37 24.09 13.81
N LEU A 83 -32.23 24.78 14.95
CA LEU A 83 -30.99 24.80 15.73
C LEU A 83 -30.60 23.40 16.21
N SER A 84 -31.56 22.58 16.66
CA SER A 84 -31.29 21.20 17.04
C SER A 84 -30.81 20.36 15.84
N ALA A 85 -31.47 20.47 14.68
CA ALA A 85 -31.07 19.75 13.47
C ALA A 85 -29.69 20.19 12.95
N LEU A 86 -29.37 21.49 13.05
CA LEU A 86 -28.05 22.00 12.69
C LEU A 86 -26.95 21.46 13.61
N ALA A 87 -27.20 21.42 14.93
CA ALA A 87 -26.24 20.89 15.89
C ALA A 87 -26.00 19.37 15.72
N GLU A 88 -27.06 18.61 15.42
CA GLU A 88 -26.95 17.19 15.06
C GLU A 88 -26.09 17.01 13.81
N ARG A 89 -26.39 17.78 12.74
CA ARG A 89 -25.65 17.70 11.49
C ARG A 89 -24.18 18.12 11.61
N GLU A 90 -23.89 19.13 12.44
CA GLU A 90 -22.52 19.53 12.77
C GLU A 90 -21.76 18.38 13.44
N GLY A 91 -22.41 17.68 14.38
CA GLY A 91 -21.86 16.49 15.03
C GLY A 91 -21.53 15.38 14.04
N GLU A 92 -22.48 15.02 13.17
CA GLU A 92 -22.29 14.01 12.12
C GLU A 92 -21.12 14.36 11.18
N ILE A 93 -20.99 15.62 10.78
CA ILE A 93 -19.91 16.07 9.90
C ILE A 93 -18.55 15.94 10.61
N ARG A 94 -18.47 16.30 11.90
CA ARG A 94 -17.24 16.18 12.67
C ARG A 94 -16.83 14.72 12.82
N GLU A 95 -17.75 13.86 13.22
CA GLU A 95 -17.51 12.41 13.37
C GLU A 95 -17.08 11.78 12.04
N ARG A 96 -17.76 12.12 10.93
CA ARG A 96 -17.34 11.61 9.61
C ARG A 96 -15.98 12.15 9.20
N GLY A 97 -15.66 13.40 9.52
CA GLY A 97 -14.35 13.99 9.27
C GLY A 97 -13.24 13.23 9.99
N GLU A 98 -13.43 12.92 11.27
CA GLU A 98 -12.50 12.08 12.05
C GLU A 98 -12.37 10.67 11.44
N GLY A 99 -13.49 10.03 11.08
CA GLY A 99 -13.47 8.71 10.44
C GLY A 99 -12.72 8.68 9.10
N VAL A 100 -12.87 9.70 8.26
CA VAL A 100 -12.12 9.79 6.99
C VAL A 100 -10.61 9.96 7.23
N LEU A 101 -10.21 10.70 8.27
CA LEU A 101 -8.79 10.84 8.61
C LEU A 101 -8.19 9.51 9.07
N GLU A 102 -8.95 8.72 9.85
CA GLU A 102 -8.53 7.38 10.27
C GLU A 102 -8.44 6.43 9.06
N GLU A 103 -9.45 6.42 8.17
CA GLU A 103 -9.43 5.62 6.92
C GLU A 103 -8.17 5.93 6.07
N ILE A 104 -7.77 7.21 5.98
CA ILE A 104 -6.54 7.63 5.28
C ILE A 104 -5.30 7.09 6.01
N HIS A 105 -5.26 7.17 7.34
CA HIS A 105 -4.13 6.69 8.13
C HIS A 105 -3.96 5.17 8.01
N GLU A 106 -5.03 4.40 8.19
CA GLU A 106 -5.04 2.95 8.04
C GLU A 106 -4.54 2.52 6.66
N MET A 107 -5.03 3.15 5.59
CA MET A 107 -4.58 2.88 4.22
C MET A 107 -3.07 3.08 4.07
N VAL A 108 -2.52 4.16 4.62
CA VAL A 108 -1.07 4.44 4.54
C VAL A 108 -0.26 3.41 5.33
N GLU A 109 -0.71 3.03 6.53
CA GLU A 109 -0.05 1.99 7.32
C GLU A 109 -0.07 0.63 6.63
N GLU A 110 -1.17 0.26 5.97
CA GLU A 110 -1.24 -0.95 5.14
C GLU A 110 -0.23 -0.92 3.98
N MET A 111 -0.11 0.22 3.29
CA MET A 111 0.89 0.39 2.22
C MET A 111 2.32 0.27 2.75
N ILE A 112 2.61 0.87 3.91
CA ILE A 112 3.93 0.75 4.57
C ILE A 112 4.20 -0.71 4.94
N ALA A 113 3.22 -1.41 5.51
CA ALA A 113 3.37 -2.82 5.89
C ALA A 113 3.70 -3.70 4.67
N VAL A 114 3.03 -3.48 3.55
CA VAL A 114 3.31 -4.15 2.27
C VAL A 114 4.75 -3.85 1.79
N LEU A 115 5.16 -2.58 1.80
CA LEU A 115 6.51 -2.19 1.38
C LEU A 115 7.59 -2.83 2.27
N ARG A 116 7.38 -2.84 3.59
CA ARG A 116 8.26 -3.50 4.55
C ARG A 116 8.31 -5.01 4.35
N GLN A 117 7.22 -5.64 3.96
CA GLN A 117 7.21 -7.06 3.61
C GLN A 117 8.01 -7.33 2.34
N SER A 118 7.85 -6.50 1.30
CA SER A 118 8.63 -6.61 0.07
C SER A 118 10.13 -6.42 0.32
N GLU A 119 10.49 -5.46 1.19
CA GLU A 119 11.88 -5.24 1.63
C GLU A 119 12.46 -6.50 2.29
N ARG A 120 11.75 -7.09 3.26
CA ARG A 120 12.20 -8.32 3.94
C ARG A 120 12.43 -9.47 2.95
N LYS A 121 11.48 -9.69 2.03
CA LYS A 121 11.60 -10.75 1.01
C LYS A 121 12.84 -10.56 0.13
N LEU A 122 13.09 -9.34 -0.34
CA LEU A 122 14.25 -9.04 -1.19
C LEU A 122 15.57 -9.14 -0.42
N ALA A 123 15.60 -8.70 0.83
CA ALA A 123 16.78 -8.85 1.69
C ALA A 123 17.11 -10.33 1.94
N GLU A 124 16.10 -11.16 2.23
CA GLU A 124 16.26 -12.61 2.37
C GLU A 124 16.74 -13.27 1.08
N GLN A 125 16.20 -12.87 -0.08
CA GLN A 125 16.66 -13.36 -1.38
C GLN A 125 18.13 -12.99 -1.65
N ALA A 126 18.52 -11.74 -1.42
CA ALA A 126 19.89 -11.28 -1.61
C ALA A 126 20.86 -12.03 -0.68
N LYS A 127 20.45 -12.29 0.57
CA LYS A 127 21.22 -13.08 1.51
C LYS A 127 21.38 -14.53 1.01
N ARG A 128 20.31 -15.19 0.59
CA ARG A 128 20.39 -16.56 0.05
C ARG A 128 21.35 -16.66 -1.13
N VAL A 129 21.22 -15.76 -2.11
CA VAL A 129 22.13 -15.73 -3.28
C VAL A 129 23.59 -15.54 -2.86
N THR A 130 23.83 -14.72 -1.82
CA THR A 130 25.17 -14.51 -1.27
C THR A 130 25.70 -15.78 -0.61
N ASP A 131 24.89 -16.40 0.27
CA ASP A 131 25.25 -17.60 1.01
C ASP A 131 25.53 -18.77 0.06
N ASP A 132 24.71 -18.96 -0.98
CA ASP A 132 24.88 -20.01 -1.99
C ASP A 132 26.17 -19.84 -2.79
N LYS A 133 26.46 -18.62 -3.27
CA LYS A 133 27.70 -18.32 -4.00
C LYS A 133 28.94 -18.51 -3.12
N LEU A 134 28.88 -18.07 -1.86
CA LEU A 134 29.98 -18.25 -0.90
C LEU A 134 30.20 -19.72 -0.56
N LYS A 135 29.13 -20.52 -0.45
CA LYS A 135 29.24 -21.96 -0.21
C LYS A 135 30.00 -22.66 -1.33
N VAL A 136 29.67 -22.37 -2.59
CA VAL A 136 30.41 -22.93 -3.75
C VAL A 136 31.89 -22.57 -3.67
N LEU A 137 32.22 -21.30 -3.39
CA LEU A 137 33.61 -20.87 -3.26
C LEU A 137 34.32 -21.54 -2.08
N SER A 138 33.63 -21.75 -0.95
CA SER A 138 34.18 -22.44 0.22
C SER A 138 34.56 -23.88 -0.12
N GLU A 139 33.68 -24.61 -0.80
CA GLU A 139 33.95 -25.99 -1.25
C GLU A 139 35.14 -26.04 -2.23
N GLN A 140 35.30 -25.02 -3.09
CA GLN A 140 36.47 -24.92 -3.98
C GLN A 140 37.76 -24.63 -3.22
N ILE A 141 37.71 -23.76 -2.20
CA ILE A 141 38.86 -23.45 -1.34
C ILE A 141 39.30 -24.71 -0.60
N GLU A 142 38.39 -25.43 0.05
CA GLU A 142 38.69 -26.67 0.76
C GLU A 142 39.32 -27.72 -0.17
N SER A 143 38.76 -27.89 -1.38
CA SER A 143 39.32 -28.80 -2.38
C SER A 143 40.71 -28.38 -2.86
N ALA A 144 40.96 -27.08 -3.02
CA ALA A 144 42.25 -26.55 -3.43
C ALA A 144 43.30 -26.70 -2.31
N GLU A 145 42.94 -26.43 -1.06
CA GLU A 145 43.79 -26.62 0.11
C GLU A 145 44.18 -28.10 0.29
N MET A 146 43.22 -29.02 0.15
CA MET A 146 43.50 -30.46 0.17
C MET A 146 44.49 -30.86 -0.95
N SER A 147 44.25 -30.38 -2.17
CA SER A 147 45.12 -30.68 -3.32
C SER A 147 46.53 -30.12 -3.13
N PHE A 148 46.63 -28.90 -2.59
CA PHE A 148 47.88 -28.24 -2.28
C PHE A 148 48.67 -28.99 -1.20
N SER A 149 48.02 -29.40 -0.10
CA SER A 149 48.65 -30.17 0.97
C SER A 149 49.20 -31.52 0.48
N VAL A 150 48.48 -32.22 -0.41
CA VAL A 150 48.98 -33.48 -0.99
C VAL A 150 50.22 -33.25 -1.86
N LEU A 151 50.28 -32.12 -2.58
CA LEU A 151 51.47 -31.74 -3.36
C LEU A 151 52.66 -31.40 -2.45
N GLU A 152 52.45 -30.60 -1.41
CA GLU A 152 53.48 -30.27 -0.40
C GLU A 152 54.04 -31.55 0.26
N ASP A 153 53.17 -32.48 0.68
CA ASP A 153 53.60 -33.75 1.28
C ASP A 153 54.49 -34.58 0.35
N VAL A 154 54.21 -34.57 -0.95
CA VAL A 154 55.01 -35.28 -1.96
C VAL A 154 56.33 -34.55 -2.21
N GLU A 155 56.31 -33.23 -2.30
CA GLU A 155 57.50 -32.38 -2.43
C GLU A 155 58.44 -32.59 -1.25
N ASP A 156 57.96 -32.40 -0.03
CA ASP A 156 58.72 -32.58 1.22
C ASP A 156 59.30 -33.99 1.33
N TYR A 157 58.52 -35.02 1.01
CA TYR A 157 58.97 -36.41 1.00
C TYR A 157 60.16 -36.64 0.04
N VAL A 158 60.07 -36.08 -1.17
CA VAL A 158 61.10 -36.23 -2.20
C VAL A 158 62.33 -35.40 -1.85
N GLU A 159 62.16 -34.13 -1.47
CA GLU A 159 63.26 -33.24 -1.07
C GLU A 159 64.04 -33.79 0.13
N GLN A 160 63.34 -34.28 1.16
CA GLN A 160 63.98 -34.84 2.34
C GLN A 160 64.76 -36.12 2.02
N SER A 161 64.23 -36.96 1.12
CA SER A 161 64.91 -38.15 0.62
C SER A 161 66.18 -37.80 -0.15
N LEU A 162 66.14 -36.74 -0.98
CA LEU A 162 67.30 -36.23 -1.72
C LEU A 162 68.36 -35.60 -0.80
N LYS A 163 67.94 -34.92 0.26
CA LYS A 163 68.82 -34.20 1.19
C LYS A 163 69.55 -35.12 2.17
N THR A 164 68.85 -36.15 2.67
CA THR A 164 69.36 -37.00 3.77
C THR A 164 69.75 -38.41 3.32
N GLY A 165 69.24 -38.87 2.18
CA GLY A 165 69.50 -40.21 1.66
C GLY A 165 70.90 -40.34 1.03
N ASN A 166 71.54 -41.48 1.20
CA ASN A 166 72.75 -41.79 0.43
C ASN A 166 72.40 -42.16 -1.03
N PRO A 167 73.36 -42.09 -1.98
CA PRO A 167 73.08 -42.31 -3.39
C PRO A 167 72.38 -43.64 -3.71
N GLN A 168 72.73 -44.73 -3.02
CA GLN A 168 72.14 -46.05 -3.23
C GLN A 168 70.67 -46.11 -2.76
N GLN A 169 70.35 -45.49 -1.63
CA GLN A 169 68.98 -45.41 -1.11
C GLN A 169 68.08 -44.58 -2.03
N VAL A 170 68.55 -43.41 -2.46
CA VAL A 170 67.81 -42.53 -3.37
C VAL A 170 67.50 -43.25 -4.69
N LEU A 171 68.50 -43.91 -5.29
CA LEU A 171 68.31 -44.66 -6.54
C LEU A 171 67.38 -45.85 -6.38
N ARG A 172 67.37 -46.52 -5.21
CA ARG A 172 66.45 -47.63 -4.93
C ARG A 172 64.99 -47.16 -4.85
N SER A 173 64.73 -45.99 -4.26
CA SER A 173 63.37 -45.43 -4.10
C SER A 173 62.93 -44.55 -5.28
N LYS A 174 63.83 -44.21 -6.21
CA LYS A 174 63.56 -43.31 -7.35
C LYS A 174 62.27 -43.64 -8.10
N LYS A 175 62.08 -44.91 -8.45
CA LYS A 175 60.91 -45.34 -9.24
C LYS A 175 59.60 -45.05 -8.49
N GLN A 176 59.55 -45.40 -7.21
CA GLN A 176 58.39 -45.15 -6.36
C GLN A 176 58.11 -43.65 -6.19
N MET A 177 59.16 -42.83 -5.99
CA MET A 177 59.01 -41.37 -5.92
C MET A 177 58.44 -40.80 -7.21
N MET A 178 58.95 -41.22 -8.37
CA MET A 178 58.44 -40.78 -9.67
C MET A 178 56.99 -41.21 -9.93
N GLU A 179 56.63 -42.44 -9.56
CA GLU A 179 55.26 -42.94 -9.67
C GLU A 179 54.30 -42.09 -8.81
N ARG A 180 54.66 -41.79 -7.57
CA ARG A 180 53.85 -40.98 -6.65
C ARG A 180 53.68 -39.54 -7.14
N ILE A 181 54.75 -38.93 -7.68
CA ILE A 181 54.68 -37.60 -8.33
C ILE A 181 53.72 -37.66 -9.52
N SER A 182 53.85 -38.67 -10.40
CA SER A 182 53.01 -38.81 -11.58
C SER A 182 51.54 -39.06 -11.23
N GLU A 183 51.25 -39.81 -10.17
CA GLU A 183 49.90 -40.08 -9.70
C GLU A 183 49.21 -38.80 -9.21
N VAL A 184 49.85 -38.07 -8.30
CA VAL A 184 49.27 -36.85 -7.72
C VAL A 184 49.11 -35.76 -8.77
N THR A 185 50.08 -35.59 -9.66
CA THR A 185 49.99 -34.60 -10.75
C THR A 185 48.94 -34.94 -11.82
N ALA A 186 48.61 -36.23 -12.00
CA ALA A 186 47.56 -36.64 -12.93
C ALA A 186 46.15 -36.49 -12.35
N VAL A 187 45.99 -36.61 -11.03
CA VAL A 187 44.68 -36.54 -10.35
C VAL A 187 44.23 -35.09 -10.13
N ILE A 188 45.17 -34.18 -9.83
CA ILE A 188 44.82 -32.79 -9.53
C ILE A 188 44.60 -32.01 -10.82
N ASN A 189 43.34 -31.65 -11.08
CA ASN A 189 42.97 -30.75 -12.17
C ASN A 189 42.83 -29.30 -11.66
N VAL A 190 43.87 -28.49 -11.86
CA VAL A 190 43.89 -27.08 -11.44
C VAL A 190 42.80 -26.25 -12.15
N GLU A 191 42.45 -26.61 -13.38
CA GLU A 191 41.46 -25.88 -14.19
C GLU A 191 40.05 -25.94 -13.59
N GLU A 192 39.72 -27.05 -12.91
CA GLU A 192 38.43 -27.25 -12.22
C GLU A 192 38.34 -26.50 -10.88
N LEU A 193 39.47 -26.04 -10.34
CA LEU A 193 39.58 -25.33 -9.07
C LEU A 193 39.49 -23.80 -9.23
N TYR A 194 39.47 -23.27 -10.46
CA TYR A 194 39.26 -21.84 -10.68
C TYR A 194 37.88 -21.40 -10.17
N PRO A 195 37.74 -20.16 -9.66
CA PRO A 195 36.48 -19.67 -9.12
C PRO A 195 35.33 -19.80 -10.12
N LYS A 196 34.31 -20.58 -9.75
CA LYS A 196 33.12 -20.82 -10.58
C LYS A 196 32.11 -19.69 -10.47
N GLU A 197 32.01 -19.07 -9.29
CA GLU A 197 31.04 -18.03 -8.99
C GLU A 197 31.67 -16.63 -8.97
N LYS A 198 30.86 -15.62 -9.29
CA LYS A 198 31.21 -14.19 -9.28
C LYS A 198 30.21 -13.38 -8.44
N GLY A 199 30.63 -12.21 -7.97
CA GLY A 199 29.78 -11.25 -7.25
C GLY A 199 28.92 -10.38 -8.17
N ASP A 200 28.38 -10.95 -9.24
CA ASP A 200 27.71 -10.27 -10.35
C ASP A 200 26.18 -10.30 -10.28
N PHE A 201 25.62 -10.34 -9.07
CA PHE A 201 24.17 -10.24 -8.84
C PHE A 201 23.78 -8.79 -8.54
N VAL A 202 22.60 -8.39 -9.02
CA VAL A 202 22.15 -7.00 -8.94
C VAL A 202 20.70 -6.89 -8.50
N PHE A 203 20.39 -5.81 -7.79
CA PHE A 203 19.02 -5.43 -7.50
C PHE A 203 18.45 -4.63 -8.68
N CYS A 204 17.44 -5.21 -9.35
CA CYS A 204 16.70 -4.55 -10.41
C CYS A 204 15.41 -3.95 -9.83
N LYS A 205 15.39 -2.62 -9.72
CA LYS A 205 14.20 -1.88 -9.27
C LYS A 205 13.08 -2.01 -10.31
N ASP A 206 11.90 -2.40 -9.88
CA ASP A 206 10.70 -2.45 -10.73
C ASP A 206 9.49 -1.94 -9.95
N MET A 207 9.24 -0.63 -9.96
CA MET A 207 8.14 -0.01 -9.19
C MET A 207 6.79 -0.08 -9.91
N LYS A 208 6.49 -1.18 -10.60
CA LYS A 208 5.19 -1.36 -11.28
C LYS A 208 4.02 -1.51 -10.32
N SER A 209 4.25 -1.99 -9.10
CA SER A 209 3.21 -2.10 -8.07
C SER A 209 3.79 -1.88 -6.65
N LEU A 210 2.94 -1.56 -5.68
CA LEU A 210 3.36 -1.43 -4.27
C LEU A 210 3.77 -2.77 -3.65
N HIS A 211 3.27 -3.89 -4.18
CA HIS A 211 3.55 -5.23 -3.68
C HIS A 211 4.84 -5.84 -4.26
N HIS A 212 5.43 -5.19 -5.28
CA HIS A 212 6.62 -5.68 -5.99
C HIS A 212 7.53 -4.49 -6.31
N ILE A 213 8.57 -4.28 -5.50
CA ILE A 213 9.48 -3.12 -5.66
C ILE A 213 10.73 -3.42 -6.51
N GLY A 214 10.94 -4.68 -6.86
CA GLY A 214 12.04 -5.14 -7.69
C GLY A 214 12.39 -6.60 -7.46
N ASP A 215 13.46 -7.03 -8.12
CA ASP A 215 13.94 -8.42 -8.14
C ASP A 215 15.46 -8.47 -7.92
N ILE A 216 15.95 -9.56 -7.32
CA ILE A 216 17.39 -9.87 -7.29
C ILE A 216 17.70 -10.78 -8.47
N VAL A 217 18.47 -10.28 -9.42
CA VAL A 217 18.84 -11.01 -10.63
C VAL A 217 20.24 -11.59 -10.47
N THR A 218 20.36 -12.90 -10.66
CA THR A 218 21.63 -13.65 -10.62
C THR A 218 21.92 -14.29 -11.96
N TYR A 219 23.19 -14.27 -12.37
CA TYR A 219 23.68 -14.82 -13.64
C TYR A 219 24.61 -16.01 -13.38
N SER A 220 24.26 -16.88 -12.43
CA SER A 220 25.03 -18.10 -12.11
C SER A 220 24.75 -19.19 -13.15
N SER A 221 25.81 -19.72 -13.76
CA SER A 221 25.72 -20.83 -14.70
C SER A 221 25.31 -22.12 -13.99
N THR A 222 25.75 -22.33 -12.75
CA THR A 222 25.45 -23.53 -11.96
C THR A 222 23.98 -23.55 -11.50
N ALA A 223 23.44 -22.41 -11.05
CA ALA A 223 22.03 -22.29 -10.65
C ALA A 223 21.05 -22.48 -11.81
N LEU A 224 21.40 -22.00 -13.02
CA LEU A 224 20.55 -22.14 -14.21
C LEU A 224 20.56 -23.57 -14.78
N HIS A 225 21.68 -24.31 -14.67
CA HIS A 225 21.74 -25.71 -15.10
C HIS A 225 20.93 -26.66 -14.22
N GLN A 226 20.69 -26.28 -12.96
CA GLN A 226 19.97 -27.10 -11.99
C GLN A 226 18.54 -26.62 -11.73
N CYS A 227 18.08 -25.57 -12.42
CA CYS A 227 16.74 -25.05 -12.23
C CYS A 227 15.66 -25.98 -12.83
N SER A 228 14.54 -26.08 -12.13
CA SER A 228 13.35 -26.76 -12.62
C SER A 228 12.29 -25.72 -12.99
N VAL A 229 11.53 -26.01 -14.05
CA VAL A 229 10.44 -25.13 -14.48
C VAL A 229 9.13 -25.80 -14.13
N LYS A 230 8.36 -25.18 -13.23
CA LYS A 230 7.05 -25.69 -12.79
C LYS A 230 5.94 -24.82 -13.32
N LYS A 231 4.86 -25.46 -13.76
CA LYS A 231 3.63 -24.76 -14.15
C LYS A 231 2.79 -24.50 -12.92
N ILE A 232 2.45 -23.24 -12.70
CA ILE A 232 1.76 -22.79 -11.49
C ILE A 232 0.24 -22.76 -11.70
N ASP A 233 -0.22 -22.38 -12.89
CA ASP A 233 -1.65 -22.12 -13.13
C ASP A 233 -2.27 -23.01 -14.22
N VAL A 234 -3.59 -23.23 -14.11
CA VAL A 234 -4.40 -23.89 -15.14
C VAL A 234 -4.41 -23.03 -16.41
N ILE A 235 -4.33 -23.69 -17.56
CA ILE A 235 -4.37 -23.01 -18.86
C ILE A 235 -5.70 -22.27 -19.01
N THR A 236 -5.64 -20.95 -19.22
CA THR A 236 -6.81 -20.12 -19.49
C THR A 236 -6.88 -19.77 -20.98
N PRO A 237 -7.89 -20.29 -21.71
CA PRO A 237 -8.13 -19.89 -23.09
C PRO A 237 -8.84 -18.53 -23.15
N ALA A 238 -8.30 -17.60 -23.93
CA ALA A 238 -8.89 -16.31 -24.24
C ALA A 238 -8.93 -16.12 -25.76
N GLY A 239 -10.02 -16.58 -26.40
CA GLY A 239 -10.15 -16.57 -27.86
C GLY A 239 -9.14 -17.51 -28.53
N LYS A 240 -8.27 -16.97 -29.40
CA LYS A 240 -7.18 -17.73 -30.07
C LYS A 240 -5.90 -17.82 -29.25
N THR A 241 -5.88 -17.21 -28.07
CA THR A 241 -4.70 -17.07 -27.23
C THR A 241 -4.81 -17.99 -26.02
N VAL A 242 -3.71 -18.61 -25.65
CA VAL A 242 -3.58 -19.42 -24.44
C VAL A 242 -2.56 -18.78 -23.52
N SER A 243 -2.90 -18.64 -22.23
CA SER A 243 -1.97 -18.12 -21.21
C SER A 243 -1.83 -19.04 -20.00
N PHE A 244 -0.63 -19.10 -19.45
CA PHE A 244 -0.31 -19.83 -18.21
C PHE A 244 0.95 -19.25 -17.54
N SER A 245 1.11 -19.52 -16.24
CA SER A 245 2.25 -19.04 -15.45
C SER A 245 3.23 -20.19 -15.18
N LEU A 246 4.54 -19.91 -15.25
CA LEU A 246 5.61 -20.82 -14.85
C LEU A 246 6.48 -20.19 -13.77
N SER A 247 6.87 -20.97 -12.77
CA SER A 247 7.97 -20.64 -11.85
C SER A 247 9.25 -21.25 -12.36
N MET A 248 10.35 -20.53 -12.16
CA MET A 248 11.68 -21.12 -12.17
C MET A 248 12.10 -21.37 -10.74
N GLU A 249 12.40 -22.62 -10.40
CA GLU A 249 12.78 -23.01 -9.05
C GLU A 249 14.20 -23.57 -9.05
N ALA A 250 15.02 -23.10 -8.13
CA ALA A 250 16.30 -23.72 -7.80
C ALA A 250 16.07 -25.10 -7.12
N PRO A 251 17.09 -25.97 -7.00
CA PRO A 251 16.96 -27.31 -6.41
C PRO A 251 16.39 -27.34 -4.99
N ASP A 252 16.54 -26.24 -4.25
CA ASP A 252 15.99 -26.02 -2.91
C ASP A 252 14.53 -25.53 -2.91
N SER A 253 13.88 -25.51 -4.08
CA SER A 253 12.52 -24.99 -4.32
C SER A 253 12.37 -23.47 -4.13
N CYS A 254 13.46 -22.70 -4.06
CA CYS A 254 13.39 -21.23 -4.09
C CYS A 254 13.14 -20.70 -5.51
N LEU A 255 12.32 -19.64 -5.62
CA LEU A 255 12.07 -18.97 -6.91
C LEU A 255 13.33 -18.24 -7.41
N LEU A 256 13.74 -18.56 -8.63
CA LEU A 256 14.90 -18.00 -9.34
C LEU A 256 14.44 -16.90 -10.30
N CYS A 257 14.96 -15.68 -10.12
CA CYS A 257 14.71 -14.57 -11.05
C CYS A 257 15.76 -14.53 -12.16
N VAL A 258 15.34 -14.94 -13.35
CA VAL A 258 16.07 -14.84 -14.61
C VAL A 258 15.53 -13.65 -15.45
N PRO A 259 16.39 -12.82 -16.04
CA PRO A 259 15.93 -11.72 -16.89
C PRO A 259 15.23 -12.26 -18.14
N LEU A 260 14.19 -11.56 -18.61
CA LEU A 260 13.42 -11.95 -19.81
C LEU A 260 14.30 -12.09 -21.06
N SER A 261 15.40 -11.32 -21.15
CA SER A 261 16.36 -11.40 -22.26
C SER A 261 17.09 -12.75 -22.32
N ALA A 262 17.22 -13.45 -21.20
CA ALA A 262 17.89 -14.75 -21.10
C ALA A 262 16.92 -15.94 -21.19
N LEU A 263 15.61 -15.68 -21.30
CA LEU A 263 14.56 -16.69 -21.31
C LEU A 263 14.02 -16.92 -22.72
N ARG A 264 14.04 -18.18 -23.16
CA ARG A 264 13.22 -18.64 -24.29
C ARG A 264 12.29 -19.75 -23.85
N CYS A 265 11.01 -19.49 -24.01
CA CYS A 265 9.96 -20.48 -23.92
C CYS A 265 9.57 -20.91 -25.34
N SER A 266 9.20 -22.17 -25.51
CA SER A 266 8.57 -22.69 -26.72
C SER A 266 7.52 -23.73 -26.35
N VAL A 267 6.40 -23.76 -27.09
CA VAL A 267 5.31 -24.73 -26.88
C VAL A 267 5.21 -25.60 -28.12
N ILE A 268 5.31 -26.92 -27.94
CA ILE A 268 5.37 -27.90 -29.04
C ILE A 268 4.08 -28.74 -29.02
N PRO A 269 3.32 -28.81 -30.13
CA PRO A 269 2.16 -29.70 -30.25
C PRO A 269 2.58 -31.18 -30.19
N VAL A 270 1.85 -31.99 -29.42
CA VAL A 270 2.08 -33.44 -29.37
C VAL A 270 1.40 -34.10 -30.57
N GLY A 271 2.17 -34.75 -31.44
CA GLY A 271 1.67 -35.63 -32.51
C GLY A 271 1.43 -34.99 -33.89
N LYS A 272 1.71 -33.70 -34.09
CA LYS A 272 1.78 -33.05 -35.42
C LYS A 272 3.11 -32.31 -35.51
N GLY A 273 3.84 -32.48 -36.61
CA GLY A 273 5.24 -32.07 -36.85
C GLY A 273 5.80 -30.97 -35.94
N ASN A 274 6.99 -31.24 -35.37
CA ASN A 274 7.71 -30.52 -34.30
C ASN A 274 8.02 -29.01 -34.51
N GLN A 275 7.15 -28.21 -35.13
CA GLN A 275 7.37 -26.77 -35.20
C GLN A 275 6.99 -26.10 -33.86
N PRO A 276 7.93 -25.40 -33.20
CA PRO A 276 7.65 -24.70 -31.97
C PRO A 276 6.68 -23.53 -32.21
N ILE A 277 5.65 -23.40 -31.38
CA ILE A 277 4.76 -22.24 -31.37
C ILE A 277 5.50 -21.06 -30.74
N HIS A 278 5.48 -19.93 -31.42
CA HIS A 278 6.03 -18.68 -30.91
C HIS A 278 5.31 -18.28 -29.62
N THR A 279 6.07 -18.08 -28.53
CA THR A 279 5.54 -17.65 -27.24
C THR A 279 6.08 -16.30 -26.83
N ILE A 280 5.23 -15.51 -26.19
CA ILE A 280 5.61 -14.25 -25.54
C ILE A 280 5.76 -14.56 -24.05
N VAL A 281 6.92 -14.21 -23.49
CA VAL A 281 7.21 -14.34 -22.05
C VAL A 281 7.17 -12.97 -21.41
N THR A 282 6.41 -12.83 -20.33
CA THR A 282 6.27 -11.60 -19.55
C THR A 282 6.47 -11.91 -18.08
N THR A 283 6.99 -10.98 -17.29
CA THR A 283 7.01 -11.12 -15.83
C THR A 283 5.64 -10.83 -15.25
N THR A 284 5.23 -11.59 -14.25
CA THR A 284 4.05 -11.24 -13.45
C THR A 284 4.41 -10.14 -12.46
N SER A 285 3.56 -9.13 -12.30
CA SER A 285 3.84 -7.98 -11.41
C SER A 285 3.76 -8.31 -9.92
N THR A 286 3.43 -9.55 -9.56
CA THR A 286 3.10 -9.96 -8.18
C THR A 286 4.12 -10.91 -7.57
N ASP A 287 4.88 -11.66 -8.38
CA ASP A 287 5.69 -12.77 -7.90
C ASP A 287 7.06 -12.84 -8.62
N PRO A 288 8.17 -12.49 -7.92
CA PRO A 288 9.53 -12.70 -8.39
C PRO A 288 9.77 -14.15 -8.85
N GLY A 289 10.37 -14.35 -10.03
CA GLY A 289 10.69 -15.69 -10.55
C GLY A 289 9.49 -16.45 -11.14
N VAL A 290 8.34 -15.77 -11.27
CA VAL A 290 7.16 -16.26 -11.99
C VAL A 290 6.99 -15.50 -13.30
N TYR A 291 6.78 -16.27 -14.36
CA TYR A 291 6.69 -15.79 -15.74
C TYR A 291 5.35 -16.17 -16.34
N ARG A 292 4.66 -15.20 -16.91
CA ARG A 292 3.45 -15.42 -17.70
C ARG A 292 3.82 -15.66 -19.15
N ILE A 293 3.41 -16.81 -19.67
CA ILE A 293 3.60 -17.21 -21.05
C ILE A 293 2.28 -17.08 -21.80
N GLN A 294 2.36 -16.49 -22.97
CA GLN A 294 1.24 -16.33 -23.90
C GLN A 294 1.61 -16.93 -25.26
N CYS A 295 0.75 -17.81 -25.79
CA CYS A 295 0.96 -18.44 -27.09
C CYS A 295 -0.32 -18.52 -27.93
N TYR A 296 -0.14 -18.70 -29.24
CA TYR A 296 -1.23 -18.76 -30.23
C TYR A 296 -1.22 -20.12 -30.93
N PRO A 297 -1.82 -21.16 -30.33
CA PRO A 297 -1.79 -22.50 -30.91
C PRO A 297 -2.59 -22.57 -32.21
N SER A 298 -1.95 -23.10 -33.26
CA SER A 298 -2.56 -23.27 -34.60
C SER A 298 -3.43 -24.54 -34.70
N THR A 299 -3.34 -25.45 -33.71
CA THR A 299 -4.03 -26.74 -33.67
C THR A 299 -4.57 -27.03 -32.27
N SER A 300 -5.76 -27.61 -32.16
CA SER A 300 -6.30 -28.14 -30.90
C SER A 300 -5.69 -29.50 -30.56
N GLY A 301 -5.22 -29.70 -29.32
CA GLY A 301 -4.63 -30.97 -28.87
C GLY A 301 -3.72 -30.83 -27.64
N ALA A 302 -3.08 -31.92 -27.23
CA ALA A 302 -2.05 -31.89 -26.17
C ALA A 302 -0.79 -31.16 -26.67
N HIS A 303 -0.19 -30.35 -25.83
CA HIS A 303 1.05 -29.62 -26.13
C HIS A 303 2.04 -29.81 -24.97
N THR A 304 3.32 -30.01 -25.28
CA THR A 304 4.43 -30.04 -24.34
C THR A 304 5.17 -28.72 -24.35
N HIS A 305 5.51 -28.19 -23.18
CA HIS A 305 6.29 -26.96 -23.04
C HIS A 305 7.78 -27.28 -22.92
N HIS A 306 8.62 -26.51 -23.62
CA HIS A 306 10.07 -26.57 -23.53
C HIS A 306 10.61 -25.16 -23.26
N SER A 307 11.16 -24.98 -22.06
CA SER A 307 11.90 -23.78 -21.67
C SER A 307 13.39 -24.03 -21.75
N SER A 308 14.11 -23.07 -22.31
CA SER A 308 15.57 -23.08 -22.39
C SER A 308 16.09 -21.69 -22.00
N THR A 309 17.12 -21.68 -21.17
CA THR A 309 17.86 -20.48 -20.80
C THR A 309 19.12 -20.40 -21.64
N TYR A 310 19.36 -19.26 -22.27
CA TYR A 310 20.53 -19.06 -23.13
C TYR A 310 21.44 -17.99 -22.53
N TYR A 311 22.75 -18.23 -22.58
CA TYR A 311 23.78 -17.23 -22.34
C TYR A 311 24.07 -16.47 -23.63
N ASN A 312 24.21 -15.14 -23.52
CA ASN A 312 25.10 -14.35 -24.37
C ASN A 312 26.26 -13.89 -23.51
#